data_AF-A0A3B9YQT4-F1
#
_entry.id   AF-A0A3B9YQT4-F1
#
_cell.length_a   1.000
_cell.length_b   1.000
_cell.length_c   1.000
_cell.angle_alpha   90.00
_cell.angle_beta   90.00
_cell.angle_gamma   90.00
#
_symmetry.space_group_name_H-M   'P 1'
#
loop_
_entity.id
_entity.type
_entity.pdbx_description
1 polymer ?
#
loop_
_entity_poly.entity_id
_entity_poly.type
_entity_poly.pdbx_seq_one_letter_code
_entity_poly.pdbx_strand_id
1 'polypeptide(L)' 'AGHCLRVIHNPETGEPRPYIHVRRGLEARVVRPVFYELVEAAIVTRIGDQDMLGIWSGGVFHALGEAPRDDA' A
#
# COMPACT_ATOMS: atom_id res chain seq x y z
N ALA A 1 -6.11 13.90 6.00
CA ALA A 1 -4.88 13.09 5.85
C ALA A 1 -4.08 13.11 7.15
N GLY A 2 -4.18 12.06 7.97
CA GLY A 2 -3.41 11.93 9.22
C GLY A 2 -2.82 10.52 9.45
N HIS A 3 -3.27 9.55 8.64
CA HIS A 3 -2.91 8.13 8.76
C HIS A 3 -2.54 7.57 7.40
N CYS A 4 -1.38 7.96 6.87
CA CYS A 4 -0.91 7.45 5.60
C CYS A 4 -0.44 6.00 5.74
N LEU A 5 -0.95 5.12 4.87
CA LEU A 5 -0.40 3.80 4.62
C LEU A 5 0.75 3.90 3.60
N ARG A 6 1.88 3.29 3.94
CA ARG A 6 3.09 3.21 3.10
C ARG A 6 3.61 1.79 3.10
N VAL A 7 4.03 1.30 1.94
CA VAL A 7 4.66 -0.02 1.78
C VAL A 7 6.14 0.17 1.48
N ILE A 8 7.00 -0.47 2.26
CA ILE A 8 8.43 -0.62 1.94
C ILE A 8 8.73 -2.09 1.66
N HIS A 9 9.73 -2.36 0.84
CA HIS A 9 10.15 -3.72 0.55
C HIS A 9 11.42 -4.04 1.33
N ASN A 10 11.49 -5.26 1.88
CA ASN A 10 12.73 -5.76 2.46
C ASN A 10 13.79 -5.85 1.34
N PRO A 11 14.96 -5.21 1.47
CA PRO A 11 15.98 -5.22 0.41
C PRO A 11 16.55 -6.62 0.13
N GLU A 12 16.52 -7.53 1.09
CA GLU A 12 17.06 -8.89 0.95
C GLU A 12 16.03 -9.86 0.38
N THR A 13 14.79 -9.80 0.88
CA THR A 13 13.75 -10.80 0.55
C THR A 13 12.72 -10.31 -0.46
N GLY A 14 12.68 -9.01 -0.73
CA GLY A 14 11.62 -8.38 -1.54
C GLY A 14 10.26 -8.35 -0.86
N GLU A 15 10.11 -8.86 0.38
CA GLU A 15 8.80 -8.92 1.04
C GLU A 15 8.26 -7.52 1.39
N PRO A 16 6.95 -7.25 1.17
CA PRO A 16 6.33 -5.99 1.54
C PRO A 16 6.16 -5.86 3.06
N ARG A 17 6.44 -4.66 3.56
CA ARG A 17 6.27 -4.24 4.95
C ARG A 17 5.40 -2.99 4.97
N PRO A 18 4.08 -3.15 5.16
CA PRO A 18 3.14 -2.04 5.27
C PRO A 18 3.19 -1.35 6.64
N TYR A 19 3.17 -0.03 6.65
CA TYR A 19 3.14 0.82 7.84
C TYR A 19 2.06 1.89 7.73
N ILE A 20 1.33 2.13 8.82
CA ILE A 20 0.37 3.22 8.94
C ILE A 20 0.88 4.24 9.95
N HIS A 21 0.89 5.52 9.57
CA HIS A 21 1.13 6.59 10.51
C HIS A 21 -0.01 6.67 11.55
N VAL A 22 0.33 6.59 12.83
CA VAL A 22 -0.65 6.67 13.92
C VAL A 22 -0.74 8.10 14.46
N ARG A 23 0.38 8.65 14.93
CA ARG A 23 0.48 10.04 15.43
C ARG A 23 1.92 10.40 15.75
N ARG A 24 2.30 11.67 15.65
CA ARG A 24 3.59 12.18 16.18
C ARG A 24 4.80 11.34 15.73
N GLY A 25 4.80 10.86 14.48
CA GLY A 25 5.86 10.01 13.93
C GLY A 25 5.79 8.53 14.32
N LEU A 26 4.86 8.13 15.18
CA LEU A 26 4.62 6.72 15.49
C LEU A 26 3.98 6.03 14.29
N GLU A 27 4.60 4.97 13.80
CA GLU A 27 4.05 4.09 12.77
C GLU A 27 3.71 2.73 13.36
N ALA A 28 2.61 2.14 12.89
CA ALA A 28 2.23 0.77 13.20
C ALA A 28 2.47 -0.11 11.96
N ARG A 29 3.19 -1.22 12.14
CA ARG A 29 3.32 -2.24 11.10
C ARG A 29 2.00 -2.98 10.97
N VAL A 30 1.46 -3.04 9.76
CA VAL A 30 0.28 -3.86 9.46
C VAL A 30 0.71 -5.33 9.35
N VAL A 31 -0.05 -6.21 9.99
CA VAL A 31 0.23 -7.65 9.96
C VAL A 31 -0.15 -8.26 8.61
N ARG A 32 0.48 -9.38 8.24
CA ARG A 32 0.30 -10.00 6.91
C ARG A 32 -1.17 -10.30 6.56
N PRO A 33 -2.01 -10.88 7.46
CA PRO A 33 -3.40 -11.17 7.12
C PRO A 33 -4.17 -9.92 6.70
N VAL A 34 -4.09 -8.86 7.51
CA VAL A 34 -4.74 -7.56 7.22
C VAL A 34 -4.19 -6.95 5.94
N PHE A 35 -2.89 -7.07 5.67
CA PHE A 35 -2.33 -6.58 4.41
C PHE A 35 -2.91 -7.31 3.19
N TYR A 36 -3.14 -8.63 3.27
CA TYR A 36 -3.75 -9.37 2.18
C TYR A 36 -5.21 -8.98 1.95
N GLU A 37 -5.98 -8.72 3.02
CA GLU A 37 -7.34 -8.17 2.90
C GLU A 37 -7.33 -6.80 2.20
N LEU A 38 -6.35 -5.94 2.50
CA LEU A 38 -6.19 -4.66 1.80
C LEU A 38 -5.86 -4.83 0.32
N VAL A 39 -5.03 -5.81 -0.03
CA VAL A 39 -4.69 -6.13 -1.43
C VAL A 39 -5.91 -6.66 -2.18
N GLU A 40 -6.72 -7.51 -1.56
CA GLU A 40 -7.96 -8.02 -2.15
C GLU A 40 -8.99 -6.91 -2.41
N ALA A 41 -9.08 -5.94 -1.49
CA ALA A 41 -9.97 -4.77 -1.63
C ALA A 41 -9.40 -3.66 -2.52
N ALA A 42 -8.16 -3.79 -3.00
CA ALA A 42 -7.50 -2.73 -3.74
C ALA A 42 -8.01 -2.62 -5.17
N ILE A 43 -7.98 -1.40 -5.69
CA ILE A 43 -8.30 -1.08 -7.09
C ILE A 43 -7.05 -0.57 -7.80
N VAL A 44 -7.03 -0.72 -9.12
CA VAL A 44 -6.00 -0.09 -9.96
C VAL A 44 -6.36 1.37 -10.18
N THR A 45 -5.39 2.26 -10.00
CA THR A 45 -5.53 3.69 -10.29
C THR A 45 -4.25 4.20 -10.96
N ARG A 46 -4.42 4.98 -12.02
CA ARG A 46 -3.31 5.64 -12.73
C ARG A 46 -2.75 6.78 -11.88
N ILE A 47 -1.46 6.70 -11.54
CA ILE A 47 -0.72 7.77 -10.85
C ILE A 47 0.48 8.12 -11.71
N GLY A 48 0.46 9.32 -12.31
CA GLY A 48 1.41 9.69 -13.36
C GLY A 48 1.26 8.73 -14.55
N ASP A 49 2.37 8.11 -14.95
CA ASP A 49 2.41 7.14 -16.06
C ASP A 49 2.37 5.68 -15.58
N GLN A 50 2.09 5.43 -14.30
CA GLN A 50 2.09 4.09 -13.71
C GLN A 50 0.70 3.68 -13.22
N ASP A 51 0.30 2.44 -13.50
CA ASP A 51 -0.85 1.83 -12.86
C ASP A 51 -0.45 1.31 -11.49
N MET A 52 -1.13 1.79 -10.45
CA MET A 52 -0.84 1.48 -9.06
C MET A 52 -2.02 0.74 -8.45
N LEU A 53 -1.74 -0.35 -7.74
CA LEU A 53 -2.73 -1.04 -6.92
C LEU A 53 -2.83 -0.31 -5.57
N GLY A 54 -4.04 0.05 -5.14
CA GLY A 54 -4.21 0.76 -3.87
C GLY A 54 -5.66 0.87 -3.38
N ILE A 55 -5.81 1.45 -2.19
CA ILE A 55 -7.12 1.64 -1.54
C ILE A 55 -7.45 3.13 -1.37
N TRP A 56 -8.72 3.46 -1.36
CA TRP A 56 -9.21 4.79 -0.97
C TRP A 56 -9.59 4.80 0.51
N SER A 57 -9.09 5.79 1.24
CA SER A 57 -9.49 6.02 2.63
C SER A 57 -9.42 7.50 2.96
N GLY A 58 -10.48 8.05 3.59
CA GLY A 58 -10.53 9.46 3.98
C GLY A 58 -10.28 10.44 2.83
N GLY A 59 -10.70 10.10 1.60
CA GLY A 59 -10.49 10.90 0.40
C GLY A 59 -9.07 10.87 -0.17
N VAL A 60 -8.20 9.99 0.33
CA VAL A 60 -6.82 9.84 -0.11
C VAL A 60 -6.63 8.44 -0.67
N PHE A 61 -5.91 8.34 -1.79
CA PHE A 61 -5.48 7.07 -2.35
C PHE A 61 -4.15 6.63 -1.72
N HIS A 62 -4.11 5.38 -1.24
CA HIS A 62 -2.93 4.77 -0.66
C HIS A 62 -2.43 3.64 -1.56
N ALA A 63 -1.32 3.89 -2.25
CA ALA A 63 -0.68 2.89 -3.09
C ALA A 63 -0.06 1.76 -2.26
N LEU A 64 -0.34 0.52 -2.64
CA LEU A 64 0.24 -0.69 -2.08
C LEU A 64 1.44 -1.20 -2.90
N GLY A 65 1.45 -0.90 -4.20
CA GLY A 65 2.52 -1.26 -5.14
C GLY A 65 2.12 -0.98 -6.59
N GLU A 66 3.04 -1.24 -7.53
CA GLU A 66 2.72 -1.25 -8.96
C GLU A 66 1.67 -2.34 -9.24
N ALA A 67 0.69 -2.03 -10.08
CA ALA A 67 -0.25 -3.05 -10.55
C ALA A 67 0.52 -4.08 -11.39
N PRO A 68 0.13 -5.38 -11.35
CA PRO A 68 0.67 -6.37 -12.26
C PRO A 68 0.49 -5.86 -13.70
N ARG A 69 1.54 -5.93 -14.51
CA ARG A 69 1.38 -5.71 -15.94
C ARG A 69 0.62 -6.91 -16.52
N ASP A 70 -0.30 -6.66 -17.44
CA ASP A 70 -1.16 -7.66 -18.09
C ASP A 70 -0.38 -8.63 -19.03
N ASP A 71 0.93 -8.77 -18.83
CA ASP A 71 1.86 -9.51 -19.68
C ASP A 71 1.85 -11.03 -19.42
N ALA A 72 0.85 -11.54 -18.69
CA ALA A 72 0.77 -12.92 -18.21
C ALA A 72 -0.16 -13.81 -19.07
#